data_AF-A0A4S2D4G9-F1
#
_entry.id   AF-A0A4S2D4G9-F1
#
_cell.length_a   1.000
_cell.length_b   1.000
_cell.length_c   1.000
_cell.angle_alpha   90.00
_cell.angle_beta   90.00
_cell.angle_gamma   90.00
#
_symmetry.space_group_name_H-M   'P 1'
#
loop_
_entity.id
_entity.type
_entity.pdbx_description
1 polymer ?
#
loop_
_entity_poly.entity_id
_entity_poly.type
_entity_poly.pdbx_seq_one_letter_code
_entity_poly.pdbx_strand_id
1 'polypeptide(L)'
;MRASIQVDWQAAADALELDSDSLVIVASLHVGTGQGRLPRRTTVMAKERMNKLQTRAVLEADLDGAQLSSRITGHIHLSLGCAAERGSALSPSEPGSRLWSTDFDILIEDGGSSRFPVSSLSFAEAFPESWHQFSPWYVEWRPGDLHSDFSSSVALYVNADDKEFHERFHTGDRLTVQSVLGGVAFELCSAALTSDDDFAIDSFEEGSVGAVISHWLVQALGPTVARSAKGQLERDPGAFFASMLSAMSEEP
;
A
#
# COMPACT_ATOMS: atom_id res chain seq x y z
N MET A 1 -0.63 18.03 3.51
CA MET A 1 -2.00 17.69 3.05
C MET A 1 -2.93 18.87 3.27
N ARG A 2 -3.91 19.09 2.37
CA ARG A 2 -4.81 20.26 2.40
C ARG A 2 -6.25 19.86 2.11
N ALA A 3 -7.19 20.29 2.96
CA ALA A 3 -8.62 20.14 2.74
C ALA A 3 -9.30 21.51 2.73
N SER A 4 -10.20 21.74 1.77
CA SER A 4 -11.03 22.96 1.71
C SER A 4 -12.46 22.60 2.04
N ILE A 5 -13.05 23.31 2.98
CA ILE A 5 -14.44 23.14 3.41
C ILE A 5 -15.19 24.41 3.04
N GLN A 6 -16.36 24.25 2.43
CA GLN A 6 -17.29 25.34 2.15
C GLN A 6 -18.65 24.96 2.71
N VAL A 7 -19.28 25.88 3.45
CA VAL A 7 -20.58 25.67 4.09
C VAL A 7 -21.59 26.65 3.53
N ASP A 8 -22.73 26.10 3.08
CA ASP A 8 -23.95 26.87 2.90
C ASP A 8 -24.65 27.01 4.25
N TRP A 9 -24.52 28.18 4.87
CA TRP A 9 -25.01 28.42 6.23
C TRP A 9 -26.53 28.44 6.30
N GLN A 10 -27.22 28.85 5.24
CA GLN A 10 -28.67 28.86 5.25
C GLN A 10 -29.19 27.42 5.18
N ALA A 11 -28.67 26.64 4.23
CA ALA A 11 -29.04 25.23 4.09
C ALA A 11 -28.67 24.42 5.36
N ALA A 12 -27.51 24.68 5.96
CA ALA A 12 -27.10 24.02 7.20
C ALA A 12 -27.98 24.42 8.39
N ALA A 13 -28.32 25.70 8.53
CA ALA A 13 -29.21 26.19 9.59
C ALA A 13 -30.61 25.58 9.46
N ASP A 14 -31.18 25.59 8.25
CA ASP A 14 -32.49 25.01 7.97
C ASP A 14 -32.50 23.50 8.27
N ALA A 15 -31.46 22.76 7.86
CA ALA A 15 -31.35 21.32 8.09
C ALA A 15 -31.15 20.95 9.58
N LEU A 16 -30.52 21.82 10.36
CA LEU A 16 -30.30 21.63 11.79
C LEU A 16 -31.43 22.22 12.64
N GLU A 17 -32.37 22.92 12.02
CA GLU A 17 -33.43 23.72 12.66
C GLU A 17 -32.86 24.73 13.67
N LEU A 18 -31.73 25.33 13.32
CA LEU A 18 -31.01 26.33 14.11
C LEU A 18 -31.01 27.69 13.40
N ASP A 19 -30.75 28.76 14.15
CA ASP A 19 -30.58 30.08 13.54
C ASP A 19 -29.18 30.23 12.94
N SER A 20 -29.12 30.58 11.65
CA SER A 20 -27.89 30.75 10.87
C SER A 20 -26.91 31.77 11.46
N ASP A 21 -27.41 32.79 12.18
CA ASP A 21 -26.57 33.82 12.78
C ASP A 21 -25.92 33.37 14.10
N SER A 22 -26.51 32.36 14.76
CA SER A 22 -25.98 31.74 15.98
C SER A 22 -25.18 30.45 15.73
N LEU A 23 -25.31 29.88 14.53
CA LEU A 23 -24.65 28.63 14.18
C LEU A 23 -23.13 28.82 14.07
N VAL A 24 -22.41 28.12 14.94
CA VAL A 24 -20.95 28.03 14.89
C VAL A 24 -20.57 26.59 14.63
N ILE A 25 -19.77 26.36 13.60
CA ILE A 25 -19.26 25.05 13.24
C ILE A 25 -17.76 25.02 13.51
N VAL A 26 -17.30 23.93 14.10
CA VAL A 26 -15.88 23.64 14.28
C VAL A 26 -15.53 22.53 13.30
N ALA A 27 -14.67 22.85 12.34
CA ALA A 27 -14.09 21.89 11.42
C ALA A 27 -12.80 21.34 12.00
N SER A 28 -12.62 20.02 12.01
CA SER A 28 -11.40 19.38 12.49
C SER A 28 -10.92 18.33 11.50
N LEU A 29 -9.62 18.29 11.28
CA LEU A 29 -8.94 17.32 10.46
C LEU A 29 -8.12 16.40 11.35
N HIS A 30 -8.44 15.11 11.30
CA HIS A 30 -7.77 14.05 12.03
C HIS A 30 -7.01 13.22 11.01
N VAL A 31 -5.74 12.92 11.28
CA VAL A 31 -4.91 12.14 10.37
C VAL A 31 -4.20 11.04 11.15
N GLY A 32 -4.11 9.86 10.57
CA GLY A 32 -3.38 8.72 11.09
C GLY A 32 -2.64 8.00 9.98
N THR A 33 -1.55 7.32 10.34
CA THR A 33 -0.74 6.51 9.43
C THR A 33 -0.64 5.07 9.96
N GLY A 34 -0.46 4.10 9.08
CA GLY A 34 -0.25 2.70 9.47
C GLY A 34 -0.14 1.72 8.30
N GLN A 35 0.25 0.47 8.61
CA GLN A 35 0.45 -0.59 7.63
C GLN A 35 -0.77 -1.52 7.41
N GLY A 36 -1.96 -1.16 7.89
CA GLY A 36 -3.16 -2.00 7.77
C GLY A 36 -4.45 -1.20 7.55
N ARG A 37 -5.61 -1.90 7.54
CA ARG A 37 -6.95 -1.29 7.30
C ARG A 37 -7.40 -0.28 8.36
N LEU A 38 -6.68 -0.16 9.47
CA LEU A 38 -6.97 0.78 10.54
C LEU A 38 -5.68 1.48 11.00
N PRO A 39 -5.69 2.82 11.16
CA PRO A 39 -4.53 3.54 11.69
C PRO A 39 -4.30 3.16 13.15
N ARG A 40 -3.02 3.00 13.55
CA ARG A 40 -2.67 2.71 14.95
C ARG A 40 -2.99 3.88 15.89
N ARG A 41 -2.97 5.11 15.35
CA ARG A 41 -3.31 6.35 16.08
C ARG A 41 -3.71 7.44 15.10
N THR A 42 -4.86 8.07 15.34
CA THR A 42 -5.29 9.31 14.66
C THR A 42 -5.05 10.51 15.57
N THR A 43 -4.49 11.58 15.02
CA THR A 43 -4.20 12.82 15.76
C THR A 43 -4.94 13.98 15.11
N VAL A 44 -5.45 14.91 15.91
CA VAL A 44 -6.02 16.17 15.38
C VAL A 44 -4.87 17.02 14.86
N MET A 45 -4.84 17.27 13.56
CA MET A 45 -3.78 18.04 12.90
C MET A 45 -4.16 19.49 12.67
N ALA A 46 -5.45 19.76 12.42
CA ALA A 46 -5.96 21.11 12.25
C ALA A 46 -7.38 21.24 12.80
N LYS A 47 -7.71 22.43 13.28
CA LYS A 47 -9.03 22.75 13.80
C LYS A 47 -9.33 24.23 13.53
N GLU A 48 -10.46 24.49 12.89
CA GLU A 48 -10.91 25.84 12.55
C GLU A 48 -12.34 26.06 13.03
N ARG A 49 -12.61 27.26 13.54
CA ARG A 49 -13.96 27.67 13.98
C ARG A 49 -14.53 28.60 12.91
N MET A 50 -15.72 28.28 12.43
CA MET A 50 -16.39 29.01 11.36
C MET A 50 -17.78 29.49 11.81
N ASN A 51 -18.23 30.57 11.21
CA ASN A 51 -19.58 31.11 11.32
C ASN A 51 -20.00 31.69 9.96
N LYS A 52 -21.19 32.27 9.88
CA LYS A 52 -21.74 32.85 8.65
C LYS A 52 -20.85 33.89 7.95
N LEU A 53 -19.95 34.57 8.68
CA LEU A 53 -18.98 35.51 8.09
C LEU A 53 -17.80 34.81 7.41
N GLN A 54 -17.53 33.56 7.78
CA GLN A 54 -16.46 32.73 7.23
C GLN A 54 -17.05 31.45 6.62
N THR A 55 -17.45 31.55 5.36
CA THR A 55 -18.08 30.46 4.60
C THR A 55 -17.11 29.37 4.14
N ARG A 56 -15.80 29.62 4.27
CA ARG A 56 -14.74 28.71 3.84
C ARG A 56 -13.68 28.57 4.92
N ALA A 57 -13.24 27.34 5.17
CA ALA A 57 -12.02 27.05 5.90
C ALA A 57 -11.09 26.16 5.08
N VAL A 58 -9.80 26.34 5.30
CA VAL A 58 -8.76 25.47 4.76
C VAL A 58 -8.05 24.83 5.94
N LEU A 59 -8.09 23.50 5.99
CA LEU A 59 -7.39 22.72 7.01
C LEU A 59 -6.10 22.18 6.38
N GLU A 60 -4.97 22.52 6.98
CA GLU A 60 -3.64 22.09 6.52
C GLU A 60 -2.99 21.22 7.59
N ALA A 61 -2.48 20.08 7.16
CA ALA A 61 -1.73 19.16 8.00
C ALA A 61 -0.37 18.93 7.36
N ASP A 62 0.69 19.23 8.09
CA ASP A 62 2.04 18.82 7.73
C ASP A 62 2.31 17.45 8.34
N LEU A 63 2.75 16.51 7.51
CA LEU A 63 3.04 15.14 7.92
C LEU A 63 4.53 14.93 7.77
N ASP A 64 5.21 14.70 8.90
CA ASP A 64 6.61 14.33 8.91
C ASP A 64 6.80 13.02 8.14
N GLY A 65 7.62 13.07 7.09
CA GLY A 65 7.93 11.91 6.23
C GLY A 65 8.45 10.71 7.03
N ALA A 66 9.16 10.95 8.13
CA ALA A 66 9.66 9.89 9.01
C ALA A 66 8.56 9.14 9.78
N GLN A 67 7.35 9.70 9.84
CA GLN A 67 6.18 9.15 10.53
C GLN A 67 5.13 8.59 9.56
N LEU A 68 5.38 8.72 8.25
CA LEU A 68 4.55 8.13 7.22
C LEU A 68 4.74 6.61 7.20
N SER A 69 3.66 5.93 6.84
CA SER A 69 3.62 4.49 6.64
C SER A 69 3.02 4.20 5.26
N SER A 70 2.68 2.95 4.94
CA SER A 70 2.10 2.62 3.62
C SER A 70 0.72 3.23 3.37
N ARG A 71 0.08 3.78 4.40
CA ARG A 71 -1.26 4.36 4.29
C ARG A 71 -1.44 5.58 5.18
N ILE A 72 -2.17 6.57 4.67
CA ILE A 72 -2.70 7.73 5.38
C ILE A 72 -4.20 7.61 5.40
N THR A 73 -4.78 7.53 6.58
CA THR A 73 -6.21 7.70 6.78
C THR A 73 -6.47 9.07 7.37
N GLY A 74 -7.49 9.75 6.90
CA GLY A 74 -7.94 10.96 7.56
C GLY A 74 -9.45 11.10 7.61
N HIS A 75 -9.87 11.88 8.60
CA HIS A 75 -11.26 12.11 8.93
C HIS A 75 -11.46 13.61 9.08
N ILE A 76 -12.43 14.16 8.37
CA ILE A 76 -12.88 15.53 8.57
C ILE A 76 -14.18 15.45 9.36
N HIS A 77 -14.23 16.13 10.50
CA HIS A 77 -15.43 16.23 11.32
C HIS A 77 -15.87 17.68 11.42
N LEU A 78 -17.14 17.93 11.14
CA LEU A 78 -17.82 19.17 11.50
C LEU A 78 -18.62 18.93 12.77
N SER A 79 -18.38 19.75 13.79
CA SER A 79 -19.07 19.68 15.07
C SER A 79 -19.66 21.02 15.47
N LEU A 80 -20.72 21.00 16.26
CA LEU A 80 -21.31 22.21 16.83
C LEU A 80 -20.30 22.91 17.77
N GLY A 81 -20.05 24.20 17.56
CA GLY A 81 -19.01 24.95 18.24
C GLY A 81 -19.45 25.66 19.53
N CYS A 82 -20.75 25.80 19.75
CA CYS A 82 -21.35 26.36 20.96
C CYS A 82 -22.74 25.74 21.16
N ALA A 83 -23.26 25.78 22.39
CA ALA A 83 -24.58 25.27 22.66
C ALA A 83 -25.62 26.06 21.87
N ALA A 84 -26.60 25.37 21.28
CA ALA A 84 -27.72 26.02 20.62
C ALA A 84 -28.76 26.43 21.67
N GLU A 85 -29.03 27.74 21.78
CA GLU A 85 -30.05 28.26 22.71
C GLU A 85 -31.48 28.05 22.19
N ARG A 86 -31.65 27.91 20.87
CA ARG A 86 -32.93 27.72 20.19
C ARG A 86 -32.77 26.68 19.10
N GLY A 87 -33.60 25.65 19.15
CA GLY A 87 -33.69 24.55 18.19
C GLY A 87 -34.87 23.64 18.55
N SER A 88 -35.15 22.64 17.74
CA SER A 88 -36.15 21.63 18.08
C SER A 88 -35.57 20.56 19.01
N ALA A 89 -36.41 19.63 19.45
CA ALA A 89 -35.99 18.47 20.24
C ALA A 89 -34.99 17.56 19.50
N LEU A 90 -34.88 17.68 18.17
CA LEU A 90 -33.96 16.92 17.34
C LEU A 90 -32.73 17.74 16.92
N SER A 91 -32.70 19.04 17.20
CA SER A 91 -31.54 19.89 16.92
C SER A 91 -30.36 19.52 17.84
N PRO A 92 -29.12 19.57 17.33
CA PRO A 92 -27.94 19.38 18.17
C PRO A 92 -27.84 20.53 19.18
N SER A 93 -27.76 20.20 20.46
CA SER A 93 -27.74 21.18 21.55
C SER A 93 -26.37 21.33 22.21
N GLU A 94 -25.54 20.29 22.21
CA GLU A 94 -24.28 20.25 22.95
C GLU A 94 -23.07 20.63 22.08
N PRO A 95 -22.14 21.47 22.58
CA PRO A 95 -20.85 21.68 21.93
C PRO A 95 -20.13 20.35 21.69
N GLY A 96 -19.60 20.17 20.47
CA GLY A 96 -18.95 18.94 20.04
C GLY A 96 -19.88 17.93 19.38
N SER A 97 -21.20 18.16 19.37
CA SER A 97 -22.15 17.33 18.62
C SER A 97 -21.74 17.23 17.15
N ARG A 98 -21.63 16.01 16.62
CA ARG A 98 -21.22 15.78 15.22
C ARG A 98 -22.34 16.18 14.27
N LEU A 99 -22.04 17.11 13.37
CA LEU A 99 -22.97 17.58 12.33
C LEU A 99 -22.75 16.86 11.01
N TRP A 100 -21.48 16.60 10.68
CA TRP A 100 -21.09 15.94 9.45
C TRP A 100 -19.71 15.31 9.58
N SER A 101 -19.44 14.30 8.76
CA SER A 101 -18.09 13.76 8.60
C SER A 101 -17.85 13.19 7.21
N THR A 102 -16.61 13.24 6.77
CA THR A 102 -16.12 12.42 5.66
C THR A 102 -14.79 11.81 6.01
N ASP A 103 -14.54 10.65 5.43
CA ASP A 103 -13.29 9.94 5.56
C ASP A 103 -12.58 9.94 4.21
N PHE A 104 -11.26 9.85 4.25
CA PHE A 104 -10.45 9.55 3.08
C PHE A 104 -9.32 8.60 3.49
N ASP A 105 -8.91 7.80 2.53
CA ASP A 105 -7.92 6.76 2.70
C ASP A 105 -6.98 6.81 1.51
N ILE A 106 -5.73 7.16 1.77
CA ILE A 106 -4.71 7.39 0.75
C ILE A 106 -3.62 6.36 0.99
N LEU A 107 -3.44 5.46 0.03
CA LEU A 107 -2.32 4.55 0.00
C LEU A 107 -1.09 5.34 -0.46
N ILE A 108 -0.03 5.36 0.37
CA ILE A 108 1.25 5.96 -0.01
C ILE A 108 2.05 4.85 -0.69
N GLU A 109 2.27 5.01 -2.00
CA GLU A 109 2.98 4.03 -2.84
C GLU A 109 2.30 2.64 -2.84
N ASP A 110 1.53 2.37 -3.89
CA ASP A 110 0.97 1.06 -4.29
C ASP A 110 0.51 0.11 -3.18
N GLY A 111 -0.13 0.66 -2.15
CA GLY A 111 -1.09 -0.09 -1.36
C GLY A 111 -0.54 -1.06 -0.32
N GLY A 112 0.72 -0.96 0.10
CA GLY A 112 1.25 -1.86 1.11
C GLY A 112 1.26 -3.34 0.69
N SER A 113 1.14 -3.64 -0.61
CA SER A 113 1.73 -4.87 -1.14
C SER A 113 3.18 -4.85 -0.70
N SER A 114 3.60 -5.90 0.02
CA SER A 114 4.99 -6.12 0.41
C SER A 114 5.89 -5.74 -0.77
N ARG A 115 6.56 -4.58 -0.68
CA ARG A 115 7.51 -4.17 -1.72
C ARG A 115 8.50 -5.31 -1.76
N PHE A 116 8.72 -5.85 -2.96
CA PHE A 116 9.76 -6.84 -3.14
C PHE A 116 11.03 -6.27 -2.50
N PRO A 117 11.62 -6.89 -1.46
CA PRO A 117 12.73 -6.27 -0.74
C PRO A 117 13.95 -6.18 -1.66
N VAL A 118 14.23 -4.99 -2.20
CA VAL A 118 15.36 -4.77 -3.12
C VAL A 118 16.44 -3.95 -2.43
N SER A 119 17.70 -4.38 -2.55
CA SER A 119 18.87 -3.64 -2.08
C SER A 119 19.95 -3.60 -3.15
N SER A 120 20.65 -2.46 -3.26
CA SER A 120 21.82 -2.33 -4.14
C SER A 120 23.09 -2.40 -3.32
N LEU A 121 24.06 -3.19 -3.77
CA LEU A 121 25.37 -3.32 -3.11
C LEU A 121 26.43 -3.77 -4.11
N SER A 122 27.71 -3.49 -3.81
CA SER A 122 28.83 -4.02 -4.60
C SER A 122 28.94 -5.52 -4.38
N PHE A 123 28.75 -6.31 -5.44
CA PHE A 123 28.84 -7.77 -5.34
C PHE A 123 30.29 -8.23 -5.23
N ALA A 124 31.24 -7.49 -5.81
CA ALA A 124 32.66 -7.75 -5.64
C ALA A 124 33.08 -7.65 -4.16
N GLU A 125 32.52 -6.70 -3.42
CA GLU A 125 32.80 -6.52 -1.99
C GLU A 125 32.01 -7.49 -1.10
N ALA A 126 30.73 -7.72 -1.42
CA ALA A 126 29.85 -8.53 -0.56
C ALA A 126 29.99 -10.05 -0.78
N PHE A 127 30.36 -10.46 -2.00
CA PHE A 127 30.51 -11.87 -2.37
C PHE A 127 31.91 -12.15 -2.96
N PRO A 128 32.99 -11.87 -2.20
CA PRO A 128 34.34 -12.10 -2.69
C PRO A 128 34.53 -13.57 -3.05
N GLU A 129 35.21 -13.82 -4.17
CA GLU A 129 35.52 -15.18 -4.66
C GLU A 129 34.30 -16.05 -5.02
N SER A 130 33.09 -15.48 -5.03
CA SER A 130 31.86 -16.15 -5.47
C SER A 130 31.54 -15.83 -6.93
N TRP A 131 30.84 -16.75 -7.61
CA TRP A 131 30.27 -16.48 -8.93
C TRP A 131 29.23 -15.36 -8.92
N HIS A 132 28.63 -15.07 -7.74
CA HIS A 132 27.69 -13.97 -7.60
C HIS A 132 28.29 -12.62 -8.00
N GLN A 133 29.60 -12.40 -7.84
CA GLN A 133 30.25 -11.14 -8.22
C GLN A 133 30.08 -10.74 -9.69
N PHE A 134 29.80 -11.71 -10.57
CA PHE A 134 29.60 -11.50 -12.00
C PHE A 134 28.11 -11.45 -12.40
N SER A 135 27.20 -11.64 -11.45
CA SER A 135 25.77 -11.59 -11.71
C SER A 135 25.24 -10.15 -11.64
N PRO A 136 24.29 -9.75 -12.50
CA PRO A 136 23.65 -8.44 -12.41
C PRO A 136 22.69 -8.32 -11.21
N TRP A 137 22.16 -9.46 -10.73
CA TRP A 137 21.29 -9.53 -9.57
C TRP A 137 21.37 -10.91 -8.91
N TYR A 138 20.91 -11.02 -7.66
CA TYR A 138 20.85 -12.26 -6.90
C TYR A 138 19.64 -12.22 -5.95
N VAL A 139 18.87 -13.30 -5.88
CA VAL A 139 17.77 -13.42 -4.93
C VAL A 139 18.14 -14.38 -3.81
N GLU A 140 18.07 -13.91 -2.57
CA GLU A 140 18.26 -14.68 -1.36
C GLU A 140 16.91 -15.02 -0.75
N TRP A 141 16.65 -16.30 -0.55
CA TRP A 141 15.47 -16.81 0.15
C TRP A 141 15.65 -18.29 0.52
N ARG A 142 14.67 -18.89 1.19
CA ARG A 142 14.69 -20.30 1.61
C ARG A 142 13.47 -21.07 1.05
N PRO A 143 13.66 -21.99 0.09
CA PRO A 143 12.54 -22.73 -0.52
C PRO A 143 11.65 -23.51 0.45
N GLY A 144 12.21 -23.99 1.57
CA GLY A 144 11.46 -24.78 2.56
C GLY A 144 10.63 -23.98 3.56
N ASP A 145 10.63 -22.65 3.51
CA ASP A 145 9.97 -21.79 4.50
C ASP A 145 8.82 -20.98 3.90
N LEU A 146 7.85 -21.68 3.30
CA LEU A 146 6.76 -21.06 2.55
C LEU A 146 5.74 -20.32 3.43
N HIS A 147 5.67 -20.64 4.72
CA HIS A 147 4.76 -19.97 5.66
C HIS A 147 5.34 -18.71 6.29
N SER A 148 6.63 -18.44 6.09
CA SER A 148 7.27 -17.22 6.58
C SER A 148 6.78 -15.98 5.85
N ASP A 149 6.90 -14.83 6.53
CA ASP A 149 6.59 -13.53 5.95
C ASP A 149 7.53 -13.21 4.77
N PHE A 150 6.96 -12.84 3.63
CA PHE A 150 7.71 -12.62 2.39
C PHE A 150 8.70 -11.44 2.53
N SER A 151 8.31 -10.36 3.21
CA SER A 151 9.11 -9.13 3.31
C SER A 151 10.40 -9.32 4.12
N SER A 152 10.41 -10.31 5.02
CA SER A 152 11.55 -10.63 5.87
C SER A 152 12.36 -11.84 5.40
N SER A 153 11.82 -12.63 4.47
CA SER A 153 12.38 -13.94 4.07
C SER A 153 12.90 -13.98 2.64
N VAL A 154 12.61 -12.95 1.84
CA VAL A 154 13.06 -12.83 0.45
C VAL A 154 13.76 -11.48 0.27
N ALA A 155 14.96 -11.48 -0.29
CA ALA A 155 15.71 -10.28 -0.63
C ALA A 155 16.28 -10.38 -2.04
N LEU A 156 16.02 -9.37 -2.88
CA LEU A 156 16.67 -9.18 -4.17
C LEU A 156 17.82 -8.19 -4.01
N TYR A 157 19.01 -8.64 -4.35
CA TYR A 157 20.18 -7.80 -4.43
C TYR A 157 20.47 -7.45 -5.88
N VAL A 158 20.75 -6.18 -6.15
CA VAL A 158 21.14 -5.68 -7.48
C VAL A 158 22.60 -5.23 -7.40
N ASN A 159 23.40 -5.70 -8.35
CA ASN A 159 24.83 -5.45 -8.36
C ASN A 159 25.13 -3.98 -8.71
N ALA A 160 25.71 -3.24 -7.77
CA ALA A 160 26.10 -1.84 -7.98
C ALA A 160 27.40 -1.70 -8.80
N ASP A 161 28.17 -2.78 -8.97
CA ASP A 161 29.40 -2.77 -9.78
C ASP A 161 29.10 -2.72 -11.28
N ASP A 162 27.95 -3.27 -11.71
CA ASP A 162 27.44 -3.16 -13.08
C ASP A 162 26.58 -1.89 -13.22
N LYS A 163 27.25 -0.76 -13.50
CA LYS A 163 26.61 0.56 -13.55
C LYS A 163 25.50 0.66 -14.59
N GLU A 164 25.67 0.04 -15.77
CA GLU A 164 24.67 0.13 -16.83
C GLU A 164 23.40 -0.62 -16.43
N PHE A 165 23.55 -1.85 -15.93
CA PHE A 165 22.42 -2.63 -15.45
C PHE A 165 21.75 -1.97 -14.24
N HIS A 166 22.54 -1.51 -13.27
CA HIS A 166 22.06 -0.86 -12.05
C HIS A 166 21.23 0.39 -12.37
N GLU A 167 21.72 1.25 -13.26
CA GLU A 167 21.02 2.47 -13.67
C GLU A 167 19.72 2.15 -14.42
N ARG A 168 19.73 1.18 -15.34
CA ARG A 168 18.51 0.75 -16.05
C ARG A 168 17.47 0.18 -15.10
N PHE A 169 17.88 -0.65 -14.15
CA PHE A 169 16.97 -1.19 -13.14
C PHE A 169 16.41 -0.07 -12.23
N HIS A 170 17.27 0.83 -11.76
CA HIS A 170 16.88 1.92 -10.85
C HIS A 170 15.97 2.97 -11.51
N THR A 171 16.18 3.25 -12.79
CA THR A 171 15.35 4.17 -13.57
C THR A 171 14.03 3.53 -14.04
N GLY A 172 13.79 2.26 -13.72
CA GLY A 172 12.57 1.55 -14.07
C GLY A 172 12.49 1.18 -15.55
N ASP A 173 13.63 0.94 -16.22
CA ASP A 173 13.63 0.45 -17.60
C ASP A 173 12.78 -0.82 -17.69
N ARG A 174 11.66 -0.72 -18.42
CA ARG A 174 10.59 -1.71 -18.43
C ARG A 174 11.11 -3.13 -18.68
N LEU A 175 11.97 -3.29 -19.69
CA LEU A 175 12.51 -4.61 -20.06
C LEU A 175 13.48 -5.16 -19.01
N THR A 176 14.28 -4.29 -18.38
CA THR A 176 15.21 -4.69 -17.31
C THR A 176 14.44 -5.15 -16.08
N VAL A 177 13.49 -4.34 -15.61
CA VAL A 177 12.66 -4.68 -14.44
C VAL A 177 11.85 -5.95 -14.70
N GLN A 178 11.20 -6.05 -15.87
CA GLN A 178 10.45 -7.25 -16.26
C GLN A 178 11.34 -8.50 -16.25
N SER A 179 12.56 -8.41 -16.80
CA SER A 179 13.49 -9.54 -16.85
C SER A 179 13.93 -10.00 -15.46
N VAL A 180 14.16 -9.06 -14.55
CA VAL A 180 14.53 -9.37 -13.17
C VAL A 180 13.36 -9.98 -12.41
N LEU A 181 12.20 -9.31 -12.38
CA LEU A 181 11.04 -9.79 -11.64
C LEU A 181 10.52 -11.13 -12.21
N GLY A 182 10.52 -11.29 -13.53
CA GLY A 182 10.19 -12.55 -14.18
C GLY A 182 11.16 -13.69 -13.81
N GLY A 183 12.47 -13.39 -13.77
CA GLY A 183 13.49 -14.33 -13.31
C GLY A 183 13.33 -14.74 -11.86
N VAL A 184 13.06 -13.78 -10.99
CA VAL A 184 12.80 -14.00 -9.56
C VAL A 184 11.53 -14.83 -9.35
N ALA A 185 10.43 -14.46 -10.01
CA ALA A 185 9.17 -15.20 -9.91
C ALA A 185 9.33 -16.63 -10.41
N PHE A 186 10.07 -16.84 -11.52
CA PHE A 186 10.41 -18.17 -12.01
C PHE A 186 11.22 -18.99 -11.00
N GLU A 187 12.28 -18.42 -10.42
CA GLU A 187 13.11 -19.10 -9.42
C GLU A 187 12.28 -19.54 -8.21
N LEU A 188 11.49 -18.62 -7.65
CA LEU A 188 10.68 -18.88 -6.46
C LEU A 188 9.60 -19.93 -6.72
N CYS A 189 8.86 -19.78 -7.82
CA CYS A 189 7.82 -20.74 -8.18
C CYS A 189 8.42 -22.13 -8.50
N SER A 190 9.52 -22.17 -9.24
CA SER A 190 10.14 -23.43 -9.64
C SER A 190 10.69 -24.19 -8.44
N ALA A 191 11.38 -23.50 -7.53
CA ALA A 191 11.90 -24.14 -6.34
C ALA A 191 10.77 -24.64 -5.43
N ALA A 192 9.73 -23.84 -5.18
CA ALA A 192 8.62 -24.23 -4.32
C ALA A 192 7.87 -25.47 -4.86
N LEU A 193 7.56 -25.49 -6.16
CA LEU A 193 6.91 -26.63 -6.81
C LEU A 193 7.77 -27.90 -6.84
N THR A 194 9.10 -27.74 -6.81
CA THR A 194 10.04 -28.86 -6.81
C THR A 194 10.33 -29.36 -5.40
N SER A 195 10.34 -28.47 -4.40
CA SER A 195 10.67 -28.81 -3.01
C SER A 195 9.49 -29.40 -2.23
N ASP A 196 8.26 -29.04 -2.61
CA ASP A 196 7.03 -29.51 -1.97
C ASP A 196 6.13 -30.20 -3.00
N ASP A 197 6.05 -31.54 -2.90
CA ASP A 197 5.19 -32.35 -3.78
C ASP A 197 3.69 -32.06 -3.56
N ASP A 198 3.33 -31.57 -2.37
CA ASP A 198 1.95 -31.29 -1.95
C ASP A 198 1.64 -29.78 -1.93
N PHE A 199 2.43 -28.95 -2.64
CA PHE A 199 2.24 -27.50 -2.69
C PHE A 199 0.77 -27.12 -3.00
N ALA A 200 0.07 -26.60 -1.99
CA ALA A 200 -1.34 -26.27 -2.08
C ALA A 200 -1.54 -24.75 -2.17
N ILE A 201 -1.90 -24.26 -3.36
CA ILE A 201 -2.08 -22.83 -3.66
C ILE A 201 -2.99 -22.09 -2.66
N ASP A 202 -3.98 -22.77 -2.09
CA ASP A 202 -4.99 -22.15 -1.22
C ASP A 202 -4.68 -22.31 0.29
N SER A 203 -3.50 -22.84 0.67
CA SER A 203 -3.18 -23.15 2.08
C SER A 203 -2.34 -22.10 2.81
N PHE A 204 -1.92 -21.04 2.12
CA PHE A 204 -0.96 -20.07 2.65
C PHE A 204 -1.63 -18.81 3.20
N GLU A 205 -1.10 -18.28 4.31
CA GLU A 205 -1.57 -17.03 4.89
C GLU A 205 -1.18 -15.84 4.01
N GLU A 206 -2.05 -14.84 3.90
CA GLU A 206 -1.78 -13.61 3.15
C GLU A 206 -0.48 -12.95 3.63
N GLY A 207 0.40 -12.58 2.69
CA GLY A 207 1.72 -11.99 2.98
C GLY A 207 2.85 -13.00 3.19
N SER A 208 2.55 -14.30 3.27
CA SER A 208 3.57 -15.34 3.32
C SER A 208 4.23 -15.59 1.95
N VAL A 209 5.40 -16.23 1.94
CA VAL A 209 6.11 -16.62 0.71
C VAL A 209 5.24 -17.48 -0.20
N GLY A 210 4.57 -18.49 0.35
CA GLY A 210 3.70 -19.38 -0.40
C GLY A 210 2.47 -18.66 -0.98
N ALA A 211 1.93 -17.64 -0.29
CA ALA A 211 0.84 -16.83 -0.82
C ALA A 211 1.27 -15.96 -2.00
N VAL A 212 2.46 -15.36 -1.95
CA VAL A 212 3.03 -14.58 -3.06
C VAL A 212 3.31 -15.47 -4.28
N ILE A 213 3.90 -16.65 -4.06
CA ILE A 213 4.12 -17.65 -5.12
C ILE A 213 2.79 -18.08 -5.75
N SER A 214 1.80 -18.39 -4.91
CA SER A 214 0.45 -18.77 -5.36
C SER A 214 -0.20 -17.68 -6.20
N HIS A 215 -0.05 -16.43 -5.79
CA HIS A 215 -0.53 -15.28 -6.54
C HIS A 215 0.14 -15.18 -7.92
N TRP A 216 1.47 -15.28 -8.01
CA TRP A 216 2.17 -15.24 -9.29
C TRP A 216 1.82 -16.41 -10.21
N LEU A 217 1.66 -17.62 -9.67
CA LEU A 217 1.22 -18.78 -10.44
C LEU A 217 -0.18 -18.56 -11.04
N VAL A 218 -1.11 -18.01 -10.25
CA VAL A 218 -2.46 -17.68 -10.71
C VAL A 218 -2.44 -16.56 -11.74
N GLN A 219 -1.61 -15.54 -11.56
CA GLN A 219 -1.46 -14.44 -12.52
C GLN A 219 -0.88 -14.93 -13.85
N ALA A 220 0.16 -15.76 -13.81
CA ALA A 220 0.85 -16.24 -15.00
C ALA A 220 0.09 -17.32 -15.79
N LEU A 221 -0.62 -18.21 -15.10
CA LEU A 221 -1.22 -19.41 -15.70
C LEU A 221 -2.75 -19.42 -15.66
N GLY A 222 -3.34 -18.52 -14.87
CA GLY A 222 -4.76 -18.55 -14.52
C GLY A 222 -5.08 -19.54 -13.39
N PRO A 223 -6.22 -19.38 -12.70
CA PRO A 223 -6.55 -20.10 -11.48
C PRO A 223 -6.73 -21.61 -11.67
N THR A 224 -7.09 -22.06 -12.87
CA THR A 224 -7.28 -23.48 -13.18
C THR A 224 -5.95 -24.18 -13.40
N VAL A 225 -5.05 -23.59 -14.19
CA VAL A 225 -3.77 -24.22 -14.58
C VAL A 225 -2.75 -24.14 -13.45
N ALA A 226 -2.80 -23.08 -12.63
CA ALA A 226 -1.90 -22.90 -11.49
C ALA A 226 -1.88 -24.10 -10.53
N ARG A 227 -3.04 -24.75 -10.30
CA ARG A 227 -3.15 -25.96 -9.45
C ARG A 227 -2.37 -27.17 -9.99
N SER A 228 -2.00 -27.14 -11.28
CA SER A 228 -1.20 -28.13 -11.97
C SER A 228 0.13 -27.57 -12.47
N ALA A 229 0.59 -26.45 -11.90
CA ALA A 229 1.77 -25.72 -12.35
C ALA A 229 3.05 -26.59 -12.39
N LYS A 230 3.20 -27.51 -11.44
CA LYS A 230 4.33 -28.47 -11.42
C LYS A 230 4.42 -29.29 -12.70
N GLY A 231 3.30 -29.85 -13.16
CA GLY A 231 3.26 -30.63 -14.41
C GLY A 231 3.57 -29.78 -15.64
N GLN A 232 3.27 -28.47 -15.61
CA GLN A 232 3.67 -27.56 -16.68
C GLN A 232 5.16 -27.25 -16.64
N LEU A 233 5.71 -26.98 -15.46
CA LEU A 233 7.14 -26.74 -15.26
C LEU A 233 7.98 -27.94 -15.73
N GLU A 234 7.57 -29.17 -15.38
CA GLU A 234 8.27 -30.39 -15.76
C GLU A 234 8.18 -30.69 -17.27
N ARG A 235 7.02 -30.40 -17.89
CA ARG A 235 6.79 -30.68 -19.32
C ARG A 235 7.45 -29.65 -20.23
N ASP A 236 7.36 -28.37 -19.89
CA ASP A 236 7.85 -27.27 -20.72
C ASP A 236 8.33 -26.09 -19.84
N PRO A 237 9.54 -26.19 -19.27
CA PRO A 237 10.08 -25.14 -18.40
C PRO A 237 10.32 -23.82 -19.14
N GLY A 238 10.53 -23.87 -20.46
CA GLY A 238 10.69 -22.68 -21.30
C GLY A 238 9.39 -21.88 -21.42
N ALA A 239 8.27 -22.56 -21.71
CA ALA A 239 6.96 -21.93 -21.72
C ALA A 239 6.53 -21.44 -20.33
N PHE A 240 6.90 -22.17 -19.27
CA PHE A 240 6.67 -21.75 -17.90
C PHE A 240 7.41 -20.43 -17.59
N PHE A 241 8.71 -20.35 -17.88
CA PHE A 241 9.49 -19.12 -17.74
C PHE A 241 8.88 -17.95 -18.54
N ALA A 242 8.51 -18.19 -19.80
CA ALA A 242 7.88 -17.16 -20.63
C ALA A 242 6.56 -16.65 -20.04
N SER A 243 5.77 -17.53 -19.40
CA SER A 243 4.53 -17.16 -18.73
C SER A 243 4.79 -16.28 -17.50
N MET A 244 5.79 -16.65 -16.68
CA MET A 244 6.21 -15.83 -15.53
C MET A 244 6.73 -14.46 -15.96
N LEU A 245 7.57 -14.43 -16.99
CA LEU A 245 8.11 -13.19 -17.56
C LEU A 245 7.01 -12.28 -18.14
N SER A 246 5.98 -12.87 -18.75
CA SER A 246 4.83 -12.14 -19.28
C SER A 246 3.94 -11.61 -18.17
N ALA A 247 3.73 -12.35 -17.09
CA ALA A 247 2.94 -11.90 -15.94
C ALA A 247 3.56 -10.68 -15.26
N MET A 248 4.89 -10.64 -15.18
CA MET A 248 5.65 -9.53 -14.59
C MET A 248 5.82 -8.34 -15.55
N SER A 249 5.09 -8.32 -16.66
CA SER A 249 5.16 -7.29 -17.70
C SER A 249 4.06 -6.23 -17.62
N GLU A 250 3.11 -6.39 -16.69
CA GLU A 250 1.98 -5.46 -16.53
C GLU A 250 2.46 -4.13 -15.93
N GLU A 251 2.32 -3.06 -16.73
CA GLU A 251 2.27 -1.67 -16.26
C GLU A 251 1.04 -1.46 -15.35
N PRO A 252 1.09 -0.53 -14.38
CA PRO A 252 -0.05 -0.17 -13.53
C PRO A 252 -1.28 0.34 -14.31
#